data_AF-A0A4R6S4J4-F1
#
_entry.id   AF-A0A4R6S4J4-F1
#
_cell.length_a   1.000
_cell.length_b   1.000
_cell.length_c   1.000
_cell.angle_alpha   90.00
_cell.angle_beta   90.00
_cell.angle_gamma   90.00
#
_symmetry.space_group_name_H-M   'P 1'
#
loop_
_entity.id
_entity.type
_entity.pdbx_description
1 polymer ?
#
loop_
_entity_poly.entity_id
_entity_poly.type
_entity_poly.pdbx_seq_one_letter_code
_entity_poly.pdbx_strand_id
1 'polypeptide(L)' 'MPVNGVPSDEWRVKRALGPYAEPMDEDELERAARLLQKKKKSAADLSSDDQEFKMPF' A
#
# COMPACT_ATOMS: atom_id res chain seq x y z
N MET A 1 -17.49 2.52 16.57
CA MET A 1 -18.90 2.75 16.99
C MET A 1 -19.32 4.16 16.57
N PRO A 2 -20.61 4.46 16.30
CA PRO A 2 -21.05 5.82 16.01
C PRO A 2 -20.94 6.70 17.26
N VAL A 3 -20.40 7.91 17.10
CA VAL A 3 -20.36 8.93 18.15
C VAL A 3 -21.38 10.00 17.76
N ASN A 4 -22.37 10.27 18.61
CA ASN A 4 -23.42 11.27 18.38
C ASN A 4 -24.25 11.07 17.09
N GLY A 5 -24.50 9.84 16.68
CA GLY A 5 -25.27 9.53 15.46
C GLY A 5 -24.50 9.76 14.15
N VAL A 6 -23.28 10.29 14.22
CA VAL A 6 -22.36 10.36 13.07
C VAL A 6 -21.51 9.10 13.07
N PRO A 7 -21.43 8.38 11.93
CA PRO A 7 -20.51 7.26 11.84
C PRO A 7 -19.07 7.74 12.03
N SER A 8 -18.35 7.12 12.96
CA SER A 8 -16.93 7.40 13.20
C SER A 8 -16.14 7.25 11.90
N ASP A 9 -15.06 8.02 11.75
CA ASP A 9 -14.16 7.92 10.61
C ASP A 9 -13.62 6.50 10.45
N GLU A 10 -13.39 5.79 11.55
CA GLU A 10 -12.99 4.38 11.52
C GLU A 10 -14.05 3.50 10.85
N TRP A 11 -15.34 3.77 11.06
CA TRP A 11 -16.42 3.05 10.38
C TRP A 11 -16.48 3.40 8.90
N ARG A 12 -16.26 4.68 8.54
CA ARG A 12 -16.24 5.10 7.13
C ARG A 12 -15.09 4.44 6.37
N VAL A 13 -13.92 4.41 7.00
CA VAL A 13 -12.71 3.75 6.50
C VAL A 13 -12.95 2.24 6.36
N LYS A 14 -13.50 1.58 7.38
CA LYS A 14 -13.85 0.16 7.32
C LYS A 14 -14.85 -0.15 6.20
N ARG A 15 -15.85 0.71 6.02
CA ARG A 15 -16.86 0.55 4.96
C ARG A 15 -16.29 0.79 3.56
N ALA A 16 -15.39 1.75 3.40
CA ALA A 16 -14.77 2.08 2.11
C ALA A 16 -13.73 1.03 1.69
N LEU A 17 -12.93 0.54 2.64
CA LEU A 17 -11.88 -0.45 2.38
C LEU A 17 -12.42 -1.89 2.30
N GLY A 18 -13.58 -2.17 2.89
CA GLY A 18 -14.21 -3.49 2.82
C GLY A 18 -13.29 -4.58 3.39
N PRO A 19 -13.01 -5.67 2.65
CA PRO A 19 -12.10 -6.73 3.09
C PRO A 19 -10.67 -6.24 3.42
N TYR A 20 -10.22 -5.14 2.80
CA TYR A 20 -8.91 -4.55 3.06
C TYR A 20 -8.88 -3.68 4.33
N ALA A 21 -10.02 -3.52 5.00
CA ALA A 21 -10.08 -2.89 6.31
C ALA A 21 -9.60 -3.82 7.43
N GLU A 22 -9.57 -5.13 7.16
CA GLU A 22 -9.06 -6.09 8.13
C GLU A 22 -7.55 -5.88 8.29
N PRO A 23 -7.06 -5.77 9.54
CA PRO A 23 -5.63 -5.66 9.77
C PRO A 23 -4.96 -6.94 9.28
N MET A 24 -3.98 -6.78 8.40
CA MET A 24 -3.19 -7.89 7.88
C MET A 24 -2.35 -8.49 9.02
N ASP A 25 -2.22 -9.82 9.06
CA ASP A 25 -1.47 -10.49 10.11
C ASP A 25 0.00 -10.03 10.14
N GLU A 26 0.63 -10.03 11.31
CA GLU A 26 2.01 -9.54 11.49
C GLU A 26 3.01 -10.30 10.59
N ASP A 27 2.82 -11.61 10.46
CA ASP A 27 3.63 -12.46 9.57
C ASP A 27 3.42 -12.12 8.09
N GLU A 28 2.20 -11.79 7.70
CA GLU A 28 1.87 -11.39 6.33
C GLU A 28 2.49 -10.02 6.02
N LEU A 29 2.46 -9.10 6.98
CA LEU A 29 3.09 -7.77 6.86
C LEU A 29 4.59 -7.90 6.64
N GLU A 30 5.26 -8.77 7.40
CA GLU A 30 6.71 -8.97 7.25
C GLU A 30 7.04 -9.55 5.86
N ARG A 31 6.25 -10.51 5.38
CA ARG A 31 6.41 -11.09 4.03
C ARG A 31 6.21 -10.04 2.94
N ALA A 32 5.16 -9.23 3.05
CA ALA A 32 4.88 -8.15 2.10
C ALA A 32 6.01 -7.12 2.09
N ALA A 33 6.52 -6.72 3.26
CA ALA A 33 7.64 -5.79 3.38
C ALA A 33 8.91 -6.35 2.70
N ARG A 34 9.24 -7.63 2.93
CA ARG A 34 10.38 -8.30 2.27
C ARG A 34 10.22 -8.34 0.75
N LEU A 35 9.01 -8.62 0.24
CA LEU A 35 8.72 -8.62 -1.20
C LEU A 35 8.86 -7.22 -1.82
N LEU A 36 8.36 -6.18 -1.13
CA LEU A 36 8.53 -4.80 -1.57
C LEU A 36 10.00 -4.39 -1.63
N GLN A 37 10.80 -4.76 -0.63
CA GLN A 37 12.24 -4.50 -0.64
C GLN A 37 12.95 -5.22 -1.80
N LYS A 38 12.60 -6.47 -2.08
CA LYS A 38 13.15 -7.19 -3.25
C LYS A 38 12.78 -6.51 -4.57
N LYS A 39 11.51 -6.11 -4.74
CA LYS A 39 11.05 -5.39 -5.94
C LYS A 39 11.74 -4.04 -6.11
N LYS A 40 11.99 -3.31 -5.01
CA LYS A 40 12.73 -2.04 -5.05
C LYS A 40 14.17 -2.24 -5.49
N LYS A 41 14.85 -3.27 -4.98
CA LYS A 41 16.21 -3.63 -5.42
C LYS A 41 16.24 -3.98 -6.90
N SER A 42 15.35 -4.87 -7.35
CA SER A 42 15.27 -5.21 -8.77
C SER A 42 14.91 -4.02 -9.65
N ALA A 43 14.04 -3.11 -9.19
CA ALA A 43 13.71 -1.89 -9.93
C ALA A 43 14.87 -0.90 -9.97
N ALA A 44 15.67 -0.79 -8.90
CA ALA A 44 16.87 0.04 -8.86
C ALA A 44 17.98 -0.54 -9.77
N ASP A 45 18.13 -1.87 -9.78
CA ASP A 45 19.06 -2.57 -10.68
C ASP A 45 18.66 -2.38 -12.15
N LEU A 46 17.35 -2.40 -12.46
CA LEU A 46 16.82 -2.11 -13.80
C LEU A 46 16.86 -0.62 -14.18
N SER A 47 16.77 0.28 -13.20
CA SER A 47 16.85 1.74 -13.41
C SER A 47 18.27 2.21 -13.72
N SER A 48 19.29 1.38 -13.49
CA SER A 48 20.67 1.73 -13.82
C SER A 48 20.99 1.59 -15.31
N ASP A 49 20.19 0.84 -16.09
CA ASP A 49 20.49 0.51 -17.49
C ASP A 49 19.59 1.20 -18.52
N ASP A 50 18.47 1.80 -18.14
CA ASP A 50 17.48 2.42 -19.05
C ASP A 50 16.44 3.15 -18.18
N GLN A 51 15.96 4.38 -18.37
CA GLN A 51 15.79 5.25 -19.52
C GLN A 51 15.63 6.69 -18.97
N GLU A 52 16.26 7.67 -19.60
CA GLU A 52 15.78 9.06 -19.50
C GLU A 52 14.35 9.09 -20.05
N PHE A 53 13.34 9.11 -19.17
CA PHE A 53 11.95 9.33 -19.59
C PHE A 53 11.80 10.79 -20.06
N LYS A 54 12.11 11.03 -21.33
CA LYS A 54 11.86 12.30 -22.01
C LYS A 54 10.35 12.42 -22.20
N MET A 55 9.68 13.16 -21.31
CA MET A 55 8.29 13.57 -21.50
C MET A 55 8.20 14.39 -22.81
N PRO A 56 7.33 14.03 -23.76
CA PRO A 56 7.08 14.88 -24.92
C PRO A 56 6.28 16.09 -24.45
N PHE A 57 6.76 17.28 -24.82
CA PHE A 57 6.11 18.57 -24.56
C PHE A 57 4.93 18.79 -25.50
#